data_AF-A0A920NLQ9-F1
#
_entry.id   AF-A0A920NLQ9-F1
#
_cell.length_a   1.000
_cell.length_b   1.000
_cell.length_c   1.000
_cell.angle_alpha   90.00
_cell.angle_beta   90.00
_cell.angle_gamma   90.00
#
_symmetry.space_group_name_H-M   'P 1'
#
loop_
_entity.id
_entity.type
_entity.pdbx_description
1 polymer ?
#
loop_
_entity_poly.entity_id
_entity_poly.type
_entity_poly.pdbx_seq_one_letter_code
_entity_poly.pdbx_strand_id
1 'polypeptide(L)'
;MAAGFDIKEGKHPIVPVMLYDAVLAKKMATELLEKGIYVIGFFYPVVPKGEARIRVQISAAMDIHQLDEAVDAFTEVGKNLNVLT
;
A
#
# COMPACT_ATOMS: atom_id res chain seq x y z
N MET A 1 -14.92 4.63 -7.57
CA MET A 1 -13.88 4.54 -8.62
C MET A 1 -12.63 3.97 -7.96
N ALA A 2 -11.92 3.03 -8.59
CA ALA A 2 -10.73 2.43 -8.01
C ALA A 2 -9.52 3.35 -8.21
N ALA A 3 -8.61 3.45 -7.23
CA ALA A 3 -7.45 4.34 -7.26
C ALA A 3 -6.37 3.96 -8.30
N GLY A 4 -6.46 2.78 -8.93
CA GLY A 4 -5.56 2.35 -10.01
C GLY A 4 -4.34 1.54 -9.57
N PHE A 5 -4.23 1.19 -8.28
CA PHE A 5 -3.14 0.33 -7.80
C PHE A 5 -3.26 -1.10 -8.34
N ASP A 6 -2.11 -1.71 -8.62
CA ASP A 6 -2.02 -3.15 -8.85
C ASP A 6 -2.17 -3.89 -7.51
N ILE A 7 -3.24 -4.67 -7.40
CA ILE A 7 -3.62 -5.41 -6.20
C ILE A 7 -3.89 -6.85 -6.61
N LYS A 8 -3.29 -7.82 -5.91
CA LYS A 8 -3.67 -9.23 -6.12
C LYS A 8 -5.08 -9.46 -5.64
N GLU A 9 -5.95 -9.92 -6.54
CA GLU A 9 -7.32 -10.28 -6.21
C GLU A 9 -7.36 -11.42 -5.19
N GLY A 10 -8.26 -11.30 -4.21
CA GLY A 10 -8.43 -12.30 -3.18
C GLY A 10 -9.55 -11.92 -2.21
N LYS A 11 -10.24 -12.94 -1.67
CA LYS A 11 -11.23 -12.76 -0.60
C LYS A 11 -10.57 -13.02 0.75
N HIS A 12 -9.74 -12.07 1.17
CA HIS A 12 -9.01 -12.09 2.44
C HIS A 12 -8.84 -10.67 2.99
N PRO A 13 -8.72 -10.47 4.32
CA PRO A 13 -8.57 -9.13 4.93
C PRO A 13 -7.22 -8.46 4.63
N ILE A 14 -6.31 -9.16 3.98
CA ILE A 14 -5.00 -8.63 3.58
C ILE A 14 -5.12 -8.05 2.17
N VAL A 15 -4.74 -6.81 1.90
CA VAL A 15 -4.75 -6.24 0.55
C VAL A 15 -3.31 -5.95 0.14
N PRO A 16 -2.71 -6.77 -0.74
CA PRO A 16 -1.33 -6.57 -1.18
C PRO A 16 -1.29 -5.55 -2.32
N VAL A 17 -0.68 -4.38 -2.07
CA VAL A 17 -0.42 -3.34 -3.08
C VAL A 17 0.96 -3.59 -3.69
N MET A 18 0.98 -3.95 -4.97
CA MET A 18 2.18 -4.39 -5.67
C MET A 18 3.01 -3.19 -6.13
N LEU A 19 4.31 -3.21 -5.82
CA LEU A 19 5.26 -2.14 -6.20
C LEU A 19 6.47 -2.67 -6.97
N TYR A 20 6.76 -3.96 -6.85
CA TYR A 20 7.82 -4.70 -7.55
C TYR A 20 9.27 -4.24 -7.28
N ASP A 21 9.47 -3.06 -6.70
CA ASP A 21 10.76 -2.51 -6.29
C ASP A 21 10.85 -2.27 -4.77
N ALA A 22 11.97 -2.68 -4.17
CA ALA A 22 12.17 -2.64 -2.72
C ALA A 22 12.39 -1.21 -2.19
N VAL A 23 13.08 -0.36 -2.97
CA VAL A 23 13.34 1.04 -2.58
C VAL A 23 12.04 1.82 -2.65
N LEU A 24 11.25 1.61 -3.70
CA LEU A 24 9.92 2.18 -3.86
C LEU A 24 8.99 1.76 -2.72
N ALA A 25 8.96 0.47 -2.36
CA ALA A 25 8.15 -0.01 -1.25
C ALA A 25 8.55 0.60 0.10
N LYS A 26 9.85 0.76 0.36
CA LYS A 26 10.33 1.45 1.56
C LYS A 26 9.92 2.92 1.56
N LYS A 27 10.11 3.63 0.44
CA LYS A 27 9.78 5.05 0.30
C LYS A 27 8.29 5.31 0.48
N MET A 28 7.44 4.51 -0.16
CA MET A 28 5.99 4.60 0.00
C MET A 28 5.55 4.37 1.44
N ALA A 29 6.12 3.39 2.14
CA ALA A 29 5.81 3.16 3.55
C ALA A 29 6.23 4.35 4.45
N THR A 30 7.37 4.99 4.16
CA THR A 30 7.82 6.20 4.87
C THR A 30 6.88 7.39 4.63
N GLU A 31 6.54 7.69 3.38
CA GLU A 31 5.64 8.83 3.07
C GLU A 31 4.22 8.62 3.60
N LEU A 32 3.72 7.38 3.60
CA LEU A 32 2.43 7.05 4.22
C LEU A 32 2.45 7.22 5.74
N LEU A 33 3.56 6.84 6.39
CA LEU A 33 3.72 7.05 7.82
C LEU A 33 3.73 8.54 8.18
N GLU A 34 4.36 9.39 7.35
CA GLU A 34 4.32 10.85 7.52
C GLU A 34 2.90 11.42 7.41
N LYS A 35 2.02 10.75 6.65
CA LYS A 35 0.58 11.05 6.56
C LYS A 35 -0.27 10.39 7.66
N GLY A 36 0.36 9.73 8.64
CA GLY A 36 -0.33 9.04 9.74
C GLY A 36 -0.84 7.64 9.40
N ILE A 37 -0.53 7.11 8.22
CA ILE A 37 -0.93 5.77 7.77
C ILE A 37 0.23 4.79 7.97
N TYR A 38 0.17 4.03 9.05
CA TYR A 38 1.19 3.02 9.34
C TYR A 38 1.01 1.77 8.50
N VAL A 39 1.96 1.51 7.60
CA VAL A 39 2.01 0.32 6.77
C VAL A 39 3.42 -0.26 6.68
N ILE A 40 3.51 -1.55 6.34
CA ILE A 40 4.78 -2.25 6.18
C ILE A 40 4.97 -2.66 4.73
N GLY A 41 6.11 -2.25 4.16
CA GLY A 41 6.62 -2.76 2.91
C GLY A 41 7.33 -4.11 3.11
N PHE A 42 6.94 -5.08 2.31
CA PHE A 42 7.56 -6.39 2.22
C PHE A 42 8.47 -6.44 0.99
N PHE A 43 9.72 -6.82 1.20
CA PHE A 43 10.73 -7.02 0.15
C PHE A 43 11.65 -8.19 0.55
N TYR A 44 12.59 -8.56 -0.32
CA TYR A 44 13.53 -9.66 -0.05
C TYR A 44 14.26 -9.47 1.29
N PRO A 45 14.42 -10.52 2.13
CA PRO A 45 14.17 -11.93 1.86
C PRO A 45 12.75 -12.43 2.16
N VAL A 46 11.84 -11.56 2.62
CA VAL A 46 10.50 -11.98 3.08
C VAL A 46 9.59 -12.33 1.89
N VAL A 47 9.81 -11.69 0.74
CA VAL A 47 9.16 -12.02 -0.53
C VAL A 47 10.22 -12.18 -1.62
N PRO A 48 9.93 -12.89 -2.73
CA PRO A 48 10.87 -13.02 -3.84
C PRO A 48 11.37 -11.64 -4.35
N LYS A 49 12.58 -11.62 -4.90
CA LYS A 49 13.11 -10.43 -5.56
C LYS A 49 12.19 -10.02 -6.70
N GLY A 50 11.96 -8.71 -6.86
CA GLY A 50 11.02 -8.20 -7.83
C GLY A 50 9.55 -8.29 -7.41
N GLU A 51 9.20 -8.84 -6.25
CA GLU A 51 7.82 -8.89 -5.75
C GLU A 51 7.57 -7.99 -4.53
N ALA A 52 8.29 -6.88 -4.43
CA ALA A 52 8.08 -5.96 -3.32
C ALA A 52 6.64 -5.41 -3.32
N ARG A 53 6.04 -5.30 -2.14
CA ARG A 53 4.63 -4.91 -1.97
C ARG A 53 4.36 -4.28 -0.61
N ILE A 54 3.38 -3.40 -0.52
CA ILE A 54 2.81 -2.98 0.77
C ILE A 54 1.72 -3.98 1.14
N ARG A 55 1.73 -4.48 2.38
CA ARG A 55 0.66 -5.34 2.88
C ARG A 55 -0.29 -4.53 3.76
N VAL A 56 -1.44 -4.17 3.22
CA VAL A 56 -2.52 -3.54 3.98
C VAL A 56 -3.32 -4.65 4.69
N GLN A 57 -3.76 -4.42 5.92
CA GLN A 57 -4.56 -5.36 6.68
C GLN A 57 -5.80 -4.64 7.20
N ILE A 58 -6.97 -5.07 6.74
CA ILE A 58 -8.25 -4.48 7.10
C ILE A 58 -8.84 -5.27 8.26
N SER A 59 -9.35 -4.55 9.25
CA SER A 59 -10.00 -5.12 10.43
C SER A 59 -11.43 -4.61 10.54
N ALA A 60 -12.32 -5.40 11.16
CA ALA A 60 -13.69 -4.99 11.46
C ALA A 60 -13.77 -3.84 12.48
N ALA A 61 -12.67 -3.52 13.16
CA ALA A 61 -12.57 -2.39 14.08
C ALA A 61 -12.33 -1.03 13.37
N MET A 62 -12.11 -1.02 12.06
CA MET A 62 -11.87 0.20 11.30
C MET A 62 -13.20 0.81 10.83
N ASP A 63 -13.34 2.12 11.01
CA ASP A 63 -14.46 2.88 10.45
C ASP A 63 -14.24 3.16 8.97
N ILE A 64 -15.33 3.32 8.21
CA ILE A 64 -15.26 3.63 6.76
C ILE A 64 -14.44 4.91 6.50
N HIS A 65 -14.59 5.93 7.36
CA HIS A 65 -13.82 7.17 7.23
C HIS A 65 -12.30 6.95 7.32
N GLN A 66 -11.84 6.03 8.17
CA GLN A 66 -10.41 5.69 8.28
C GLN A 66 -9.91 4.98 7.01
N LEU A 67 -10.78 4.19 6.37
CA LEU A 67 -10.47 3.56 5.09
C LEU A 67 -10.39 4.59 3.97
N ASP A 68 -11.30 5.56 3.94
CA ASP A 68 -11.29 6.65 2.97
C ASP A 68 -10.03 7.52 3.13
N GLU A 69 -9.68 7.92 4.36
CA GLU A 69 -8.42 8.63 4.66
C GLU A 69 -7.18 7.85 4.20
N ALA A 70 -7.16 6.53 4.43
CA ALA A 70 -6.08 5.68 3.97
C ALA A 70 -6.02 5.64 2.44
N VAL A 71 -7.16 5.49 1.75
CA VAL A 71 -7.21 5.47 0.28
C VAL A 71 -6.73 6.80 -0.31
N ASP A 72 -7.11 7.93 0.28
CA ASP A 72 -6.68 9.25 -0.17
C ASP A 72 -5.17 9.45 0.02
N ALA A 73 -4.63 9.09 1.19
CA ALA A 73 -3.20 9.14 1.46
C ALA A 73 -2.40 8.23 0.51
N PHE A 74 -2.88 7.01 0.28
CA PHE A 74 -2.30 6.10 -0.71
C PHE A 74 -2.32 6.71 -2.10
N THR A 75 -3.44 7.27 -2.55
CA THR A 75 -3.57 7.86 -3.88
C THR A 75 -2.63 9.04 -4.07
N GLU A 76 -2.51 9.92 -3.09
CA GLU A 76 -1.60 11.07 -3.14
C GLU A 76 -0.13 10.63 -3.22
N VAL A 77 0.30 9.75 -2.32
CA VAL A 77 1.68 9.22 -2.30
C VAL A 77 1.97 8.42 -3.58
N GLY A 78 1.01 7.61 -4.03
CA GLY A 78 1.12 6.84 -5.26
C GLY A 78 1.34 7.71 -6.50
N LYS A 79 0.68 8.87 -6.58
CA LYS A 79 0.93 9.86 -7.65
C LYS A 79 2.30 10.51 -7.50
N ASN A 80 2.68 10.94 -6.30
CA ASN A 80 3.99 11.57 -6.05
C ASN A 80 5.17 10.64 -6.38
N LEU A 81 4.99 9.34 -6.17
CA LEU A 81 5.98 8.31 -6.46
C LEU A 81 5.89 7.73 -7.88
N ASN A 82 5.00 8.26 -8.74
CA ASN A 82 4.73 7.78 -10.09
C ASN A 82 4.34 6.28 -10.15
N VAL A 83 3.67 5.79 -9.10
CA VAL A 83 3.05 4.46 -9.06
C VAL A 83 1.70 4.47 -9.77
N LEU A 84 0.97 5.59 -9.63
CA LEU A 84 -0.31 5.85 -10.29
C LEU A 84 -0.12 6.89 -11.38
N THR A 85 -0.79 6.70 -12.52
CA THR A 85 -0.84 7.64 -13.65
C THR A 85 -2.24 8.25 -13.79
#